data_AF-A0A2E1Z6Z1-F1
#
_entry.id   AF-A0A2E1Z6Z1-F1
#
_cell.length_a   1.000
_cell.length_b   1.000
_cell.length_c   1.000
_cell.angle_alpha   90.00
_cell.angle_beta   90.00
_cell.angle_gamma   90.00
#
_symmetry.space_group_name_H-M   'P 1'
#
loop_
_entity.id
_entity.type
_entity.pdbx_description
1 polymer ?
#
loop_
_entity_poly.entity_id
_entity_poly.type
_entity_poly.pdbx_seq_one_letter_code
_entity_poly.pdbx_strand_id
1 'polypeptide(L)'
;MIKKVNIFIILAIILLAQPAQLQDRDVSLPLLTVKEVMDAIITPMSAIIWGAYELETDGEWQEVSNAALAVIAAGDLLAKGGAGAGETAAAVELDWQRYNNQM
;
A
#
# COMPACT_ATOMS: atom_id res chain seq x y z
N MET A 1 -35.63 35.27 -14.07
CA MET A 1 -35.95 33.87 -13.70
C MET A 1 -34.71 32.97 -13.73
N ILE A 2 -33.54 33.48 -13.32
CA ILE A 2 -32.30 32.69 -13.17
C ILE A 2 -32.41 31.96 -11.83
N LYS A 3 -33.15 30.85 -11.72
CA LYS A 3 -33.43 30.33 -10.36
C LYS A 3 -33.32 28.83 -10.11
N LYS A 4 -33.24 27.97 -11.13
CA LYS A 4 -33.09 26.52 -10.85
C LYS A 4 -32.06 25.85 -11.74
N VAL A 5 -32.17 26.01 -13.07
CA VAL A 5 -31.28 25.35 -14.03
C VAL A 5 -29.81 25.79 -13.89
N ASN A 6 -29.52 27.08 -13.73
CA ASN A 6 -28.14 27.56 -13.51
C ASN A 6 -27.56 27.09 -12.16
N ILE A 7 -28.39 26.91 -11.13
CA ILE A 7 -27.93 26.40 -9.83
C ILE A 7 -27.51 24.93 -9.96
N PHE A 8 -28.27 24.10 -10.68
CA PHE A 8 -27.90 22.70 -10.91
C PHE A 8 -26.62 22.57 -11.73
N ILE A 9 -26.40 23.44 -12.72
CA ILE A 9 -25.18 23.42 -13.53
C ILE A 9 -23.96 23.85 -12.70
N ILE A 10 -24.08 24.89 -11.88
CA ILE A 10 -22.99 25.34 -10.99
C ILE A 10 -22.67 24.27 -9.95
N LEU A 11 -23.70 23.62 -9.39
CA LEU A 11 -23.52 22.54 -8.41
C LEU A 11 -22.86 21.30 -9.04
N ALA A 12 -23.19 20.96 -10.29
CA ALA A 12 -22.56 19.87 -11.03
C ALA A 12 -21.07 20.16 -11.34
N ILE A 13 -20.72 21.42 -11.63
CA ILE A 13 -19.33 21.83 -11.88
C ILE A 13 -18.49 21.78 -10.59
N ILE A 14 -19.08 22.18 -9.45
CA ILE A 14 -18.40 22.10 -8.14
C ILE A 14 -18.18 20.63 -7.71
N LEU A 15 -19.11 19.73 -8.04
CA LEU A 15 -18.98 18.31 -7.71
C LEU A 15 -17.87 17.60 -8.50
N LEU A 16 -17.53 18.09 -9.70
CA LEU A 16 -16.45 17.58 -10.54
C LEU A 16 -15.08 18.19 -10.18
N ALA A 17 -15.07 19.31 -9.46
CA ALA A 17 -13.87 19.99 -8.99
C ALA A 17 -13.43 19.49 -7.60
N GLN A 18 -13.61 18.20 -7.31
CA GLN A 18 -12.94 17.63 -6.15
C GLN A 18 -11.44 17.70 -6.44
N PRO A 19 -10.63 18.41 -5.63
CA PRO A 19 -9.20 18.26 -5.74
C PRO A 19 -8.94 16.77 -5.54
N ALA A 20 -8.32 16.11 -6.52
CA ALA A 20 -7.71 14.83 -6.28
C ALA A 20 -6.88 15.05 -5.01
N GLN A 21 -7.30 14.43 -3.90
CA GLN A 21 -6.45 14.42 -2.73
C GLN A 21 -5.22 13.69 -3.21
N LEU A 22 -4.19 14.47 -3.57
CA LEU A 22 -2.82 14.04 -3.53
C LEU A 22 -2.68 13.60 -2.09
N GLN A 23 -2.88 12.29 -1.89
CA GLN A 23 -2.53 11.63 -0.67
C GLN A 23 -1.10 12.09 -0.45
N ASP A 24 -0.94 12.94 0.56
CA ASP A 24 0.36 13.40 1.00
C ASP A 24 1.11 12.10 1.24
N ARG A 25 1.93 11.71 0.27
CA ARG A 25 2.82 10.56 0.42
C ARG A 25 3.73 11.11 1.48
N ASP A 26 3.40 10.83 2.73
CA ASP A 26 4.25 11.12 3.85
C ASP A 26 5.61 10.58 3.44
N VAL A 27 6.51 11.47 3.02
CA VAL A 27 7.87 11.14 2.58
C VAL A 27 8.68 10.88 3.83
N SER A 28 8.10 10.10 4.74
CA SER A 28 8.76 9.53 5.88
C SER A 28 9.76 8.55 5.29
N LEU A 29 11.04 8.86 5.51
CA LEU A 29 12.13 8.00 5.10
C LEU A 29 11.92 6.62 5.73
N PRO A 30 12.18 5.52 4.99
CA PRO A 30 12.09 4.19 5.55
C PRO A 30 12.93 4.10 6.83
N LEU A 31 12.33 3.57 7.90
CA LEU A 31 13.01 3.36 9.18
C LEU A 31 13.83 2.07 9.21
N LEU A 32 13.40 1.08 8.43
CA LEU A 32 14.00 -0.25 8.34
C LEU A 32 14.66 -0.41 6.98
N THR A 33 15.76 -1.15 6.94
CA THR A 33 16.34 -1.65 5.69
C THR A 33 15.40 -2.64 5.01
N VAL A 34 15.56 -2.84 3.70
CA VAL A 34 14.82 -3.88 2.97
C VAL A 34 15.05 -5.25 3.63
N LYS A 35 16.30 -5.53 4.02
CA LYS A 35 16.66 -6.78 4.70
C LYS A 35 15.90 -6.97 6.01
N GLU A 36 15.77 -5.94 6.83
CA GLU A 36 15.04 -6.03 8.10
C GLU A 36 13.55 -6.27 7.89
N VAL A 37 12.92 -5.63 6.89
CA VAL A 37 11.51 -5.90 6.54
C VAL A 37 11.33 -7.33 6.05
N MET A 38 12.26 -7.82 5.22
CA MET A 38 12.26 -9.19 4.72
C MET A 38 12.38 -10.21 5.86
N ASP A 39 13.33 -10.01 6.77
CA ASP A 39 13.63 -10.95 7.85
C ASP A 39 12.55 -10.92 8.95
N ALA A 40 12.04 -9.73 9.30
CA ALA A 40 11.12 -9.56 10.42
C ALA A 40 9.66 -9.82 10.06
N ILE A 41 9.27 -9.58 8.79
CA ILE A 41 7.86 -9.65 8.38
C ILE A 41 7.67 -10.64 7.24
N ILE A 42 8.26 -10.39 6.07
CA ILE A 42 7.89 -11.15 4.86
C ILE A 42 8.23 -12.63 5.01
N THR A 43 9.43 -12.96 5.48
CA THR A 43 9.86 -14.35 5.65
C THR A 43 8.99 -15.11 6.65
N PRO A 44 8.81 -14.67 7.91
CA PRO A 44 7.99 -15.41 8.87
C PRO A 44 6.51 -15.45 8.49
N MET A 45 5.94 -14.36 7.96
CA MET A 45 4.52 -14.36 7.57
C MET A 45 4.26 -15.22 6.33
N SER A 46 5.17 -15.21 5.35
CA SER A 46 5.08 -16.13 4.21
C SER A 46 5.21 -17.59 4.66
N ALA A 47 6.05 -17.88 5.66
CA ALA A 47 6.14 -19.23 6.22
C ALA A 47 4.82 -19.68 6.84
N ILE A 48 4.07 -18.79 7.50
CA ILE A 48 2.71 -19.10 8.01
C ILE A 48 1.77 -19.40 6.85
N ILE A 49 1.74 -18.56 5.81
CA ILE A 49 0.85 -18.73 4.65
C ILE A 49 1.14 -20.05 3.91
N TRP A 50 2.40 -20.34 3.60
CA TRP A 50 2.78 -21.53 2.83
C TRP A 50 2.87 -22.79 3.68
N GLY A 51 2.99 -22.66 5.00
CA GLY A 51 2.93 -23.75 5.96
C GLY A 51 1.50 -24.14 6.35
N ALA A 52 0.50 -23.34 5.96
CA ALA A 52 -0.90 -23.61 6.26
C ALA A 52 -1.38 -24.89 5.54
N TYR A 53 -1.79 -25.88 6.31
CA TYR A 53 -2.30 -27.16 5.81
C TYR A 53 -3.46 -27.63 6.67
N GLU A 54 -4.50 -28.20 6.05
CA GLU A 54 -5.69 -28.76 6.72
C GLU A 54 -6.28 -27.83 7.80
N LEU A 55 -6.54 -26.55 7.46
CA LEU A 55 -7.16 -25.59 8.38
C LEU A 55 -8.64 -25.96 8.63
N GLU A 56 -8.99 -26.22 9.89
CA GLU A 56 -10.32 -26.73 10.28
C GLU A 56 -11.16 -25.66 11.00
N THR A 57 -10.52 -24.67 11.60
CA THR A 57 -11.15 -23.69 12.47
C THR A 57 -11.05 -22.28 11.92
N ASP A 58 -12.03 -21.44 12.26
CA ASP A 58 -11.99 -20.00 11.91
C ASP A 58 -10.75 -19.30 12.48
N GLY A 59 -10.23 -19.78 13.63
CA GLY A 59 -9.01 -19.25 14.23
C GLY A 59 -7.77 -19.49 13.36
N GLU A 60 -7.62 -20.68 12.80
CA GLU A 60 -6.53 -21.03 11.88
C GLU A 60 -6.63 -20.24 10.58
N TRP A 61 -7.84 -20.08 10.03
CA TRP A 61 -8.07 -19.21 8.86
C TRP A 61 -7.74 -17.75 9.17
N GLN A 62 -8.06 -17.27 10.38
CA GLN A 62 -7.74 -15.91 10.80
C GLN A 62 -6.23 -15.68 10.92
N GLU A 63 -5.47 -16.67 11.41
CA GLU A 63 -4.01 -16.59 11.48
C GLU A 63 -3.38 -16.42 10.09
N VAL A 64 -3.80 -17.23 9.12
CA VAL A 64 -3.33 -17.13 7.73
C VAL A 64 -3.74 -15.80 7.09
N SER A 65 -4.97 -15.34 7.36
CA SER A 65 -5.45 -14.03 6.90
C SER A 65 -4.60 -12.88 7.45
N ASN A 66 -4.28 -12.92 8.76
CA ASN A 66 -3.44 -11.92 9.39
C ASN A 66 -2.01 -11.93 8.81
N ALA A 67 -1.44 -13.11 8.56
CA ALA A 67 -0.13 -13.24 7.92
C ALA A 67 -0.15 -12.67 6.49
N ALA A 68 -1.19 -12.94 5.71
CA ALA A 68 -1.35 -12.37 4.36
C ALA A 68 -1.44 -10.83 4.40
N LEU A 69 -2.23 -10.28 5.32
CA LEU A 69 -2.33 -8.82 5.51
C LEU A 69 -0.97 -8.21 5.89
N ALA A 70 -0.18 -8.88 6.73
CA ALA A 70 1.16 -8.42 7.09
C ALA A 70 2.12 -8.44 5.89
N VAL A 71 2.06 -9.46 5.01
CA VAL A 71 2.86 -9.49 3.77
C VAL A 71 2.46 -8.35 2.82
N ILE A 72 1.16 -8.08 2.66
CA ILE A 72 0.66 -6.95 1.84
C ILE A 72 1.19 -5.63 2.39
N ALA A 73 1.04 -5.39 3.70
CA ALA A 73 1.53 -4.18 4.34
C ALA A 73 3.07 -4.04 4.22
N ALA A 74 3.82 -5.14 4.28
CA ALA A 74 5.25 -5.12 4.03
C ALA A 74 5.60 -4.76 2.58
N GLY A 75 4.77 -5.16 1.61
CA GLY A 75 4.88 -4.71 0.21
C GLY A 75 4.83 -3.19 0.09
N ASP A 76 3.88 -2.53 0.78
CA ASP A 76 3.77 -1.07 0.80
C ASP A 76 5.00 -0.39 1.44
N LEU A 77 5.62 -1.03 2.43
CA LEU A 77 6.88 -0.56 3.00
C LEU A 77 8.02 -0.67 1.97
N LEU A 78 8.16 -1.83 1.32
CA LEU A 78 9.21 -2.06 0.34
C LEU A 78 9.07 -1.20 -0.92
N ALA A 79 7.86 -0.83 -1.32
CA ALA A 79 7.64 0.09 -2.44
C ALA A 79 8.36 1.45 -2.25
N LYS A 80 8.60 1.85 -0.99
CA LYS A 80 9.33 3.08 -0.61
C LYS A 80 10.84 2.87 -0.48
N GLY A 81 11.34 1.65 -0.70
CA GLY A 81 12.72 1.27 -0.43
C GLY A 81 12.96 0.96 1.03
N GLY A 82 14.21 1.12 1.47
CA GLY A 82 14.63 0.88 2.85
C GLY A 82 15.67 1.89 3.33
N ALA A 83 16.03 1.80 4.60
CA ALA A 83 17.01 2.66 5.27
C ALA A 83 18.46 2.34 4.89
N GLY A 84 18.70 1.26 4.13
CA GLY A 84 20.02 0.81 3.75
C GLY A 84 20.65 1.70 2.67
N ALA A 85 21.97 1.61 2.55
CA ALA A 85 22.72 2.39 1.58
C ALA A 85 22.20 2.15 0.15
N GLY A 86 21.70 3.21 -0.48
CA GLY A 86 21.18 3.16 -1.85
C GLY A 86 19.74 2.65 -2.01
N GLU A 87 19.10 2.14 -0.94
CA GLU A 87 17.77 1.53 -1.05
C GLU A 87 16.67 2.59 -1.35
N THR A 88 16.70 3.75 -0.70
CA THR A 88 15.81 4.88 -1.05
C THR A 88 16.07 5.40 -2.46
N ALA A 89 17.32 5.37 -2.93
CA ALA A 89 17.66 5.80 -4.28
C ALA A 89 17.13 4.83 -5.34
N ALA A 90 17.19 3.52 -5.08
CA ALA A 90 16.57 2.51 -5.93
C ALA A 90 15.03 2.68 -5.98
N ALA A 91 14.40 3.08 -4.86
CA ALA A 91 12.96 3.27 -4.81
C ALA A 91 12.41 4.43 -5.66
N VAL A 92 13.27 5.37 -6.08
CA VAL A 92 12.89 6.45 -6.99
C VAL A 92 13.14 6.12 -8.46
N GLU A 93 13.66 4.93 -8.78
CA GLU A 93 13.82 4.47 -10.15
C GLU A 93 12.45 4.35 -10.85
N LEU A 94 12.36 4.90 -12.06
CA LEU A 94 11.08 4.96 -12.79
C LEU A 94 10.49 3.58 -13.09
N ASP A 95 11.34 2.60 -13.36
CA ASP A 95 10.89 1.24 -13.64
C ASP A 95 10.35 0.55 -12.38
N TRP A 96 10.98 0.78 -11.22
CA TRP A 96 10.49 0.32 -9.92
C TRP A 96 9.14 0.94 -9.58
N GLN A 97 9.01 2.26 -9.73
CA GLN A 97 7.73 2.95 -9.49
C GLN A 97 6.64 2.48 -10.44
N ARG A 98 6.96 2.29 -11.73
CA ARG A 98 6.01 1.78 -12.72
C ARG A 98 5.50 0.39 -12.34
N TYR A 99 6.40 -0.51 -11.95
CA TYR A 99 6.05 -1.86 -11.53
C TYR A 99 5.12 -1.84 -10.31
N ASN A 100 5.46 -1.10 -9.24
CA ASN A 100 4.64 -1.07 -8.04
C ASN A 100 3.29 -0.37 -8.22
N ASN A 101 3.16 0.56 -9.17
CA ASN A 101 1.86 1.18 -9.48
C ASN A 101 0.92 0.27 -10.29
N GLN A 102 1.40 -0.90 -10.77
CA GLN A 102 0.60 -1.88 -11.51
C GLN A 102 0.13 -3.07 -10.66
N MET A 103 0.70 -3.22 -9.46
CA MET A 103 0.29 -4.21 -8.46
C MET A 103 -0.86 -3.66 -7.61
#